data_AF-F2UYU8-F1
#
_entry.id   AF-F2UYU8-F1
#
_cell.length_a   1.000
_cell.length_b   1.000
_cell.length_c   1.000
_cell.angle_alpha   90.00
_cell.angle_beta   90.00
_cell.angle_gamma   90.00
#
_symmetry.space_group_name_H-M   'P 1'
#
loop_
_entity.id
_entity.type
_entity.pdbx_description
1 polymer ?
#
loop_
_entity_poly.entity_id
_entity_poly.type
_entity_poly.pdbx_seq_one_letter_code
_entity_poly.pdbx_strand_id
1 'polypeptide(L)'
;MGNGLSMQARAEITGKYARVYTRASKKDKGRILDEVCAVTGWSRDNARRRLVAAAKRPPGRRKSAERRARARRYSYDALKVLQRVWPASGGQCGKYLKESMPLLLDLLEASGELDDEPRYTPAVSDELVAM
;
A
#
# COMPACT_ATOMS: atom_id res chain seq x y z
N MET A 1 -8.14 -23.79 9.86
CA MET A 1 -6.99 -24.21 9.04
C MET A 1 -7.23 -23.71 7.63
N GLY A 2 -6.46 -22.74 7.15
CA GLY A 2 -6.63 -22.21 5.79
C GLY A 2 -6.08 -23.22 4.79
N ASN A 3 -6.89 -23.67 3.82
CA ASN A 3 -6.42 -24.46 2.68
C ASN A 3 -5.14 -23.82 2.15
N GLY A 4 -4.03 -24.58 2.14
CA GLY A 4 -2.65 -24.16 1.82
C GLY A 4 -2.44 -23.67 0.39
N LEU A 5 -3.48 -23.14 -0.24
CA LEU A 5 -3.48 -22.48 -1.52
C LEU A 5 -2.83 -21.10 -1.40
N SER A 6 -1.92 -20.83 -2.34
CA SER A 6 -1.41 -19.48 -2.54
C SER A 6 -2.54 -18.52 -2.95
N MET A 7 -2.35 -17.23 -2.71
CA MET A 7 -3.29 -16.20 -3.17
C MET A 7 -3.44 -16.18 -4.70
N GLN A 8 -2.42 -16.61 -5.43
CA GLN A 8 -2.46 -16.75 -6.88
C GLN A 8 -3.41 -17.89 -7.30
N ALA A 9 -3.28 -19.07 -6.70
CA ALA A 9 -4.17 -20.20 -6.98
C ALA A 9 -5.64 -19.84 -6.68
N ARG A 10 -5.90 -19.14 -5.57
CA ARG A 10 -7.26 -18.63 -5.24
C ARG A 10 -7.78 -17.63 -6.27
N ALA A 11 -6.91 -16.78 -6.83
CA ALA A 11 -7.27 -15.83 -7.89
C ALA A 11 -7.58 -16.52 -9.22
N GLU A 12 -6.85 -17.58 -9.56
CA GLU A 12 -7.11 -18.40 -10.75
C GLU A 12 -8.45 -19.13 -10.66
N ILE A 13 -8.74 -19.73 -9.50
CA ILE A 13 -10.03 -20.37 -9.21
C ILE A 13 -11.16 -19.34 -9.40
N THR A 14 -11.09 -18.20 -8.72
CA THR A 14 -12.15 -17.18 -8.87
C THR A 14 -12.24 -16.62 -10.28
N GLY A 15 -11.13 -16.50 -11.01
CA GLY A 15 -11.11 -16.12 -12.42
C GLY A 15 -11.90 -17.08 -13.32
N LYS A 16 -11.76 -18.39 -13.11
CA LYS A 16 -12.50 -19.43 -13.86
C LYS A 16 -14.01 -19.35 -13.62
N TYR A 17 -14.43 -19.27 -12.36
CA TYR A 17 -15.86 -19.24 -12.01
C TYR A 17 -16.53 -17.89 -12.22
N ALA A 18 -15.78 -16.79 -12.37
CA ALA A 18 -16.32 -15.43 -12.42
C ALA A 18 -17.41 -15.21 -13.49
N ARG A 19 -17.15 -15.65 -14.73
CA ARG A 19 -18.11 -15.48 -15.85
C ARG A 19 -19.35 -16.35 -15.70
N VAL A 20 -19.18 -17.56 -15.17
CA VAL A 20 -20.28 -18.48 -14.91
C VAL A 20 -21.14 -17.94 -13.77
N TYR A 21 -20.50 -17.45 -12.70
CA TYR A 21 -21.17 -16.85 -11.54
C TYR A 21 -22.03 -15.65 -11.91
N THR A 22 -21.58 -14.74 -12.78
CA THR A 22 -22.38 -13.56 -13.13
C THR A 22 -23.63 -13.90 -13.94
N ARG A 23 -23.54 -14.92 -14.80
CA ARG A 23 -24.65 -15.39 -15.67
C ARG A 23 -25.57 -16.42 -15.00
N ALA A 24 -25.15 -16.98 -13.88
CA ALA A 24 -25.88 -18.02 -13.16
C ALA A 24 -27.20 -17.53 -12.54
N SER A 25 -28.16 -18.45 -12.42
CA SER A 25 -29.40 -18.26 -11.67
C SER A 25 -29.12 -18.05 -10.18
N LYS A 26 -30.10 -17.60 -9.39
CA LYS A 26 -29.94 -17.43 -7.93
C LYS A 26 -29.51 -18.73 -7.23
N LYS A 27 -30.08 -19.87 -7.66
CA LYS A 27 -29.77 -21.20 -7.11
C LYS A 27 -28.32 -21.60 -7.44
N ASP A 28 -27.91 -21.41 -8.69
CA ASP A 28 -26.57 -21.81 -9.14
C ASP A 28 -25.47 -20.88 -8.60
N LYS A 29 -25.76 -19.58 -8.42
CA LYS A 29 -24.90 -18.65 -7.68
C LYS A 29 -24.64 -19.14 -6.25
N GLY A 30 -25.65 -19.70 -5.59
CA GLY A 30 -25.53 -20.33 -4.28
C GLY A 30 -24.47 -21.44 -4.31
N ARG A 31 -24.64 -22.42 -5.21
CA ARG A 31 -23.73 -23.57 -5.37
C ARG A 31 -22.30 -23.16 -5.70
N ILE A 32 -22.11 -22.23 -6.64
CA ILE A 32 -20.78 -21.72 -7.01
C ILE A 32 -20.10 -21.06 -5.81
N LEU A 33 -20.85 -20.31 -4.98
CA LEU A 33 -20.29 -19.72 -3.76
C LEU A 33 -19.85 -20.79 -2.75
N ASP A 34 -20.66 -21.83 -2.56
CA ASP A 34 -20.33 -22.92 -1.62
C ASP A 34 -19.04 -23.64 -2.03
N GLU A 35 -18.91 -23.96 -3.32
CA GLU A 35 -17.71 -24.58 -3.89
C GLU A 35 -16.48 -23.68 -3.74
N VAL A 36 -16.59 -22.39 -4.10
CA VAL A 36 -15.47 -21.45 -3.95
C VAL A 36 -15.09 -21.27 -2.48
N CYS A 37 -16.05 -21.24 -1.54
CA CYS A 37 -15.75 -21.16 -0.11
C CYS A 37 -15.04 -22.41 0.40
N ALA A 38 -15.52 -23.61 0.01
CA ALA A 38 -14.90 -24.87 0.39
C ALA A 38 -13.45 -24.98 -0.11
N VAL A 39 -13.17 -24.53 -1.33
CA VAL A 39 -11.83 -24.60 -1.93
C VAL A 39 -10.91 -23.50 -1.42
N THR A 40 -11.39 -22.26 -1.26
CA THR A 40 -10.52 -21.12 -0.89
C THR A 40 -10.42 -20.88 0.61
N GLY A 41 -11.33 -21.46 1.41
CA GLY A 41 -11.48 -21.17 2.84
C GLY A 41 -12.01 -19.77 3.14
N TRP A 42 -12.55 -19.07 2.13
CA TRP A 42 -13.12 -17.73 2.32
C TRP A 42 -14.54 -17.78 2.87
N SER A 43 -14.91 -16.73 3.63
CA SER A 43 -16.31 -16.44 3.91
C SER A 43 -17.08 -16.23 2.61
N ARG A 44 -18.38 -16.56 2.61
CA ARG A 44 -19.28 -16.36 1.46
C ARG A 44 -19.30 -14.93 0.92
N ASP A 45 -19.18 -13.94 1.82
CA ASP A 45 -19.10 -12.52 1.44
C ASP A 45 -17.85 -12.19 0.62
N ASN A 46 -16.69 -12.63 1.11
CA ASN A 46 -15.42 -12.47 0.42
C ASN A 46 -15.42 -13.20 -0.94
N ALA A 47 -15.89 -14.45 -0.98
CA ALA A 47 -16.01 -15.21 -2.23
C ALA A 47 -16.89 -14.47 -3.27
N ARG A 48 -18.03 -13.94 -2.85
CA ARG A 48 -18.90 -13.12 -3.70
C ARG A 48 -18.18 -11.88 -4.24
N ARG A 49 -17.54 -11.09 -3.36
CA ARG A 49 -16.79 -9.88 -3.76
C ARG A 49 -15.71 -10.22 -4.80
N ARG A 50 -14.98 -11.32 -4.59
CA ARG A 50 -13.90 -11.78 -5.47
C ARG A 50 -14.41 -12.24 -6.83
N LEU A 51 -15.50 -13.01 -6.89
CA LEU A 51 -16.12 -13.44 -8.15
C LEU A 51 -16.64 -12.26 -8.97
N VAL A 52 -17.30 -11.29 -8.32
CA VAL A 52 -17.79 -10.08 -9.00
C VAL A 52 -16.63 -9.24 -9.52
N ALA A 53 -15.58 -9.04 -8.73
CA ALA A 53 -14.39 -8.29 -9.14
C ALA A 53 -13.65 -8.98 -10.31
N ALA A 54 -13.51 -10.31 -10.24
CA ALA A 54 -12.89 -11.10 -11.30
C ALA A 54 -13.69 -11.04 -12.61
N ALA A 55 -15.03 -11.00 -12.55
CA ALA A 55 -15.87 -10.92 -13.74
C ALA A 55 -15.78 -9.56 -14.45
N LYS A 56 -15.52 -8.49 -13.71
CA LYS A 56 -15.29 -7.14 -14.25
C LYS A 56 -13.90 -6.95 -14.85
N ARG A 57 -12.98 -7.90 -14.64
CA ARG A 57 -11.61 -7.79 -15.14
C ARG A 57 -11.55 -8.16 -16.63
N PRO A 58 -11.09 -7.26 -17.52
CA PRO A 58 -10.98 -7.56 -18.93
C PRO A 58 -10.02 -8.74 -19.18
N PRO A 59 -10.36 -9.69 -20.08
CA PRO A 59 -9.44 -10.75 -20.48
C PRO A 59 -8.17 -10.12 -21.06
N GLY A 60 -7.00 -10.54 -20.57
CA GLY A 60 -5.72 -10.09 -21.12
C GLY A 60 -5.06 -8.88 -20.44
N ARG A 61 -5.44 -8.46 -19.21
CA ARG A 61 -4.64 -7.45 -18.49
C ARG A 61 -3.37 -8.05 -17.89
N ARG A 62 -2.36 -8.13 -18.77
CA ARG A 62 -0.94 -8.34 -18.57
C ARG A 62 -0.37 -7.34 -17.55
N LYS A 63 0.41 -7.89 -16.61
CA LYS A 63 1.30 -7.23 -15.65
C LYS A 63 0.60 -6.17 -14.78
N SER A 64 0.97 -6.05 -13.51
CA SER A 64 0.77 -4.75 -12.85
C SER A 64 1.33 -3.72 -13.83
N ALA A 65 0.50 -2.79 -14.33
CA ALA A 65 1.07 -1.62 -15.00
C ALA A 65 2.16 -1.15 -14.05
N GLU A 66 3.42 -1.16 -14.49
CA GLU A 66 4.54 -0.73 -13.66
C GLU A 66 4.10 0.59 -13.06
N ARG A 67 3.89 0.58 -11.75
CA ARG A 67 3.20 1.68 -11.08
C ARG A 67 4.11 2.86 -11.30
N ARG A 68 3.72 3.75 -12.22
CA ARG A 68 4.56 4.89 -12.61
C ARG A 68 4.96 5.59 -11.32
N ALA A 69 6.27 5.66 -11.06
CA ALA A 69 6.77 6.33 -9.88
C ALA A 69 6.23 7.76 -9.92
N ARG A 70 5.62 8.20 -8.82
CA ARG A 70 5.20 9.59 -8.69
C ARG A 70 6.45 10.47 -8.75
N ALA A 71 6.35 11.62 -9.40
CA ALA A 71 7.42 12.62 -9.36
C ALA A 71 7.75 12.94 -7.89
N ARG A 72 9.04 13.07 -7.59
CA ARG A 72 9.50 13.45 -6.24
C ARG A 72 9.13 14.92 -6.02
N ARG A 73 8.45 15.21 -4.91
CA ARG A 73 8.10 16.58 -4.50
C ARG A 73 9.28 17.29 -3.86
N TYR A 74 10.05 16.56 -3.06
CA TYR A 74 11.20 17.08 -2.33
C TYR A 74 12.51 16.68 -3.00
N SER A 75 13.53 17.51 -2.77
CA SER A 75 14.89 17.26 -3.17
C SER A 75 15.44 15.96 -2.57
N TYR A 76 16.52 15.48 -3.18
CA TYR A 76 17.22 14.31 -2.66
C TYR A 76 17.86 14.60 -1.29
N ASP A 77 18.31 15.83 -1.08
CA ASP A 77 18.97 16.24 0.16
C ASP A 77 17.97 16.33 1.31
N ALA A 78 16.79 16.91 1.09
CA ALA A 78 15.69 16.86 2.07
C ALA A 78 15.27 15.43 2.40
N LEU A 79 15.22 14.53 1.41
CA LEU A 79 14.95 13.11 1.69
C LEU A 79 16.02 12.48 2.59
N LYS A 80 17.30 12.84 2.42
CA LYS A 80 18.39 12.30 3.22
C LYS A 80 18.40 12.83 4.65
N VAL A 81 18.22 14.14 4.82
CA VAL A 81 18.08 14.74 6.14
C VAL A 81 16.84 14.18 6.85
N LEU A 82 15.71 14.03 6.15
CA LEU A 82 14.49 13.44 6.72
C LEU A 82 14.70 11.99 7.22
N GLN A 83 15.57 11.20 6.56
CA GLN A 83 15.92 9.85 7.01
C GLN A 83 16.67 9.86 8.34
N ARG A 84 17.36 10.94 8.70
CA ARG A 84 18.04 11.14 9.99
C ARG A 84 17.11 11.70 11.06
N VAL A 85 16.29 12.69 10.70
CA VAL A 85 15.33 13.33 11.61
C VAL A 85 14.21 12.38 12.05
N TRP A 86 13.72 11.51 11.15
CA TRP A 86 12.57 10.65 11.44
C TRP A 86 12.81 9.65 12.59
N PRO A 87 13.94 8.92 12.65
CA PRO A 87 14.30 8.12 13.82
C PRO A 87 14.43 8.96 15.10
N ALA A 88 15.05 10.15 15.01
CA ALA A 88 15.22 11.03 16.16
C ALA A 88 13.88 11.54 16.73
N SER A 89 12.85 11.66 15.88
CA SER A 89 11.47 11.96 16.32
C SER A 89 10.78 10.82 17.08
N GLY A 90 11.38 9.62 17.14
CA GLY A 90 10.74 8.40 17.64
C GLY A 90 9.86 7.69 16.61
N GLY A 91 10.07 7.91 15.32
CA GLY A 91 9.34 7.24 14.25
C GLY A 91 7.90 7.74 14.07
N GLN A 92 7.68 9.04 14.27
CA GLN A 92 6.33 9.64 14.17
C GLN A 92 5.72 9.39 12.78
N CYS A 93 4.40 9.18 12.74
CA CYS A 93 3.70 9.11 11.46
C CYS A 93 3.71 10.50 10.78
N GLY A 94 3.74 10.52 9.45
CA GLY A 94 4.01 11.74 8.68
C GLY A 94 3.13 12.96 9.00
N LYS A 95 1.88 12.74 9.44
CA LYS A 95 0.99 13.83 9.88
C LYS A 95 1.50 14.56 11.13
N TYR A 96 2.12 13.86 12.08
CA TYR A 96 2.67 14.47 13.30
C TYR A 96 4.08 14.99 13.06
N LEU A 97 4.86 14.23 12.28
CA LEU A 97 6.21 14.64 11.91
C LEU A 97 6.22 16.02 11.25
N LYS A 98 5.29 16.25 10.31
CA LYS A 98 5.10 17.54 9.65
C LYS A 98 4.88 18.67 10.67
N GLU A 99 3.93 18.51 11.58
CA GLU A 99 3.60 19.57 12.55
C GLU A 99 4.75 19.84 13.54
N SER A 100 5.50 18.79 13.90
CA SER A 100 6.63 18.91 14.81
C SER A 100 7.95 19.32 14.14
N MET A 101 8.00 19.40 12.80
CA MET A 101 9.26 19.55 12.06
C MET A 101 10.10 20.77 12.51
N PRO A 102 9.53 21.98 12.66
CA PRO A 102 10.33 23.14 13.07
C PRO A 102 11.01 22.91 14.42
N LEU A 103 10.23 22.47 15.42
CA LEU A 103 10.75 22.18 16.76
C LEU A 103 11.80 21.06 16.76
N LEU A 104 11.60 20.01 15.96
CA LEU A 104 12.57 18.92 15.86
C LEU A 104 13.90 19.38 15.28
N LEU A 105 13.87 20.19 14.22
CA LEU A 105 15.10 20.72 13.61
C LEU A 105 15.84 21.64 14.58
N ASP A 106 15.13 22.54 15.27
CA ASP A 106 15.73 23.42 16.28
C ASP A 106 16.43 22.63 17.39
N LEU A 107 15.78 21.57 17.90
CA LEU A 107 16.34 20.72 18.96
C LEU A 107 17.56 19.92 18.47
N LEU A 108 17.51 19.39 17.25
CA LEU A 108 18.60 18.60 16.68
C LEU A 108 19.82 19.47 16.36
N GLU A 109 19.61 20.66 15.81
CA GLU A 109 20.66 21.65 15.57
C GLU A 109 21.28 22.13 16.89
N ALA A 110 20.47 22.44 17.91
CA ALA A 110 20.98 22.82 19.23
C ALA A 110 21.79 21.72 19.92
N SER A 111 21.49 20.45 19.62
CA SER A 111 22.23 19.28 20.14
C SER A 111 23.47 18.90 19.32
N GLY A 112 23.66 19.48 18.14
CA GLY A 112 24.73 19.12 17.19
C GLY A 112 24.51 17.80 16.44
N GLU A 113 23.33 17.19 16.54
CA GLU A 113 22.99 15.90 15.88
C GLU A 113 22.91 15.99 14.35
N LEU A 114 22.94 17.21 13.79
CA LEU A 114 22.94 17.48 12.35
C LEU A 114 24.27 18.04 11.83
N ASP A 115 25.26 18.28 12.70
CA ASP A 115 26.54 18.89 12.33
C ASP A 115 27.35 18.01 11.38
N ASP A 116 27.16 16.68 11.46
CA ASP A 116 27.83 15.69 10.62
C ASP A 116 27.03 15.32 9.35
N GLU A 117 25.85 15.91 9.13
CA GLU A 117 25.05 15.70 7.92
C GLU A 117 25.38 16.80 6.88
N PRO A 118 26.21 16.52 5.86
CA PRO A 118 26.67 17.53 4.90
C PRO A 118 25.56 18.09 4.00
N ARG A 119 24.37 17.48 4.01
CA ARG A 119 23.19 17.91 3.25
C ARG A 119 22.30 18.85 4.04
N TYR A 120 22.50 18.97 5.35
CA TYR A 120 21.74 19.91 6.14
C TYR A 120 22.20 21.33 5.81
N THR A 121 21.31 22.08 5.20
CA THR A 121 21.53 23.48 4.81
C THR A 121 20.26 24.26 5.13
N PRO A 122 20.33 25.61 5.26
CA PRO A 122 19.14 26.42 5.49
C PRO A 122 18.02 26.17 4.45
N ALA A 123 18.39 25.99 3.18
CA ALA A 123 17.43 25.69 2.12
C ALA A 123 16.74 24.32 2.31
N VAL A 124 17.46 23.32 2.81
CA VAL A 124 16.88 22.00 3.14
C VAL A 124 16.02 22.08 4.39
N SER A 125 16.41 22.88 5.39
CA SER A 125 15.60 23.16 6.58
C SER A 125 14.25 23.79 6.18
N ASP A 126 14.27 24.84 5.36
CA ASP A 126 13.07 25.49 4.82
C ASP A 126 12.19 24.51 4.04
N GLU A 127 12.80 23.66 3.21
CA GLU A 127 12.07 22.65 2.44
C GLU A 127 11.37 21.62 3.33
N LEU A 128 12.02 21.18 4.41
CA LEU A 128 11.45 20.23 5.38
C LEU A 128 10.33 20.86 6.19
N VAL A 129 10.48 22.13 6.60
CA VAL A 129 9.42 22.88 7.28
C VAL A 129 8.21 23.09 6.37
N ALA A 130 8.42 23.24 5.06
CA ALA A 130 7.36 23.43 4.07
C ALA A 130 6.62 22.15 3.62
N MET A 131 6.92 20.98 4.22
CA MET A 131 6.36 19.69 3.82
C MET A 131 4.83 19.67 3.79
#